data_AF-A0AAW4GCW9-F1
#
_entry.id   AF-A0AAW4GCW9-F1
#
_cell.length_a   1.000
_cell.length_b   1.000
_cell.length_c   1.000
_cell.angle_alpha   90.00
_cell.angle_beta   90.00
_cell.angle_gamma   90.00
#
_symmetry.space_group_name_H-M   'P 1'
#
loop_
_entity.id
_entity.type
_entity.pdbx_description
1 polymer ?
#
loop_
_entity_poly.entity_id
_entity_poly.type
_entity_poly.pdbx_seq_one_letter_code
_entity_poly.pdbx_strand_id
1 'polypeptide(L)'
;MSEPTKPTRTNDALRAVSVLLPRWSEWKPALRAPGSDLLAGLIVALVALPLALGFGVSTGLGAAAGLTTAIIAGVVAAVFGGSRFQVSGPTGAMTVVLVPIVAEYGPTGVLAVGLLAGMILLVLAVAGIGRAVRYMPAPVIEGFTAGIAVVIALQQVPSALGITDAKGDKVWQ
;
A
#
# COMPACT_ATOMS: atom_id res chain seq x y z
N MET A 1 -34.01 -38.26 -13.37
CA MET A 1 -33.08 -38.23 -12.22
C MET A 1 -31.73 -37.75 -12.75
N SER A 2 -31.52 -36.44 -12.82
CA SER A 2 -30.32 -35.84 -13.43
C SER A 2 -29.15 -35.87 -12.44
N GLU A 3 -28.02 -36.46 -12.85
CA GLU A 3 -26.78 -36.50 -12.07
C GLU A 3 -26.34 -35.10 -11.59
N PRO A 4 -25.84 -34.97 -10.35
CA PRO A 4 -25.20 -33.74 -9.92
C PRO A 4 -23.86 -33.58 -10.66
N THR A 5 -23.78 -32.56 -11.52
CA THR A 5 -22.57 -32.21 -12.28
C THR A 5 -21.40 -31.94 -11.34
N LYS A 6 -20.34 -32.75 -11.45
CA LYS A 6 -19.09 -32.62 -10.67
C LYS A 6 -18.44 -31.25 -10.94
N PRO A 7 -18.01 -30.51 -9.90
CA PRO A 7 -17.33 -29.24 -10.09
C PRO A 7 -15.96 -29.46 -10.75
N THR A 8 -15.76 -28.90 -11.95
CA THR A 8 -14.48 -28.87 -12.66
C THR A 8 -13.62 -27.71 -12.14
N ARG A 9 -12.32 -27.96 -11.87
CA ARG A 9 -11.34 -26.97 -11.36
C ARG A 9 -11.33 -25.61 -12.08
N THR A 10 -11.70 -25.56 -13.35
CA THR A 10 -11.84 -24.32 -14.15
C THR A 10 -12.89 -23.35 -13.58
N ASN A 11 -13.98 -23.87 -12.99
CA ASN A 11 -15.02 -23.03 -12.41
C ASN A 11 -14.57 -22.34 -11.11
N ASP A 12 -13.60 -22.91 -10.40
CA ASP A 12 -13.11 -22.35 -9.14
C ASP A 12 -12.15 -21.18 -9.38
N ALA A 13 -11.28 -21.27 -10.39
CA ALA A 13 -10.41 -20.17 -10.79
C ALA A 13 -11.20 -18.96 -11.33
N LEU A 14 -12.20 -19.22 -12.18
CA LEU A 14 -13.08 -18.17 -12.71
C LEU A 14 -13.90 -17.50 -11.59
N ARG A 15 -14.36 -18.28 -10.61
CA ARG A 15 -15.03 -17.73 -9.41
C ARG A 15 -14.07 -16.90 -8.55
N ALA A 16 -12.84 -17.35 -8.34
CA ALA A 16 -11.84 -16.62 -7.56
C ALA A 16 -11.55 -15.24 -8.17
N VAL A 17 -11.37 -15.16 -9.49
CA VAL A 17 -11.17 -13.88 -10.19
C VAL A 17 -12.43 -13.01 -10.14
N SER A 18 -13.63 -13.59 -10.26
CA SER A 18 -14.89 -12.83 -10.19
C SER A 18 -15.15 -12.17 -8.83
N VAL A 19 -14.50 -12.65 -7.76
CA VAL A 19 -14.59 -12.05 -6.42
C VAL A 19 -13.67 -10.82 -6.29
N LEU A 20 -12.63 -10.72 -7.12
CA LEU A 20 -11.70 -9.58 -7.11
C LEU A 20 -12.25 -8.36 -7.89
N LEU A 21 -13.28 -8.57 -8.72
CA LEU A 21 -13.88 -7.49 -9.50
C LEU A 21 -14.86 -6.68 -8.64
N PRO A 22 -14.84 -5.34 -8.76
CA PRO A 22 -15.77 -4.48 -8.03
C PRO A 22 -17.22 -4.79 -8.40
N ARG A 23 -18.09 -4.77 -7.39
CA ARG A 23 -19.52 -5.01 -7.59
C ARG A 23 -20.29 -3.72 -7.54
N TRP A 24 -21.21 -3.51 -8.47
CA TRP A 24 -22.11 -2.35 -8.48
C TRP A 24 -22.87 -2.12 -7.16
N SER A 25 -23.10 -3.17 -6.36
CA SER A 25 -23.69 -3.06 -5.03
C SER A 25 -22.84 -2.27 -4.03
N GLU A 26 -21.51 -2.26 -4.19
CA GLU A 26 -20.55 -1.60 -3.30
C GLU A 26 -20.52 -0.07 -3.49
N TRP A 27 -20.96 0.39 -4.66
CA TRP A 27 -20.96 1.82 -5.04
C TRP A 27 -22.26 2.52 -4.66
N LYS A 28 -23.36 1.77 -4.50
CA LYS A 28 -24.67 2.32 -4.12
C LYS A 28 -24.65 3.16 -2.83
N PRO A 29 -23.93 2.77 -1.75
CA PRO A 29 -23.85 3.58 -0.54
C PRO A 29 -23.13 4.92 -0.74
N ALA A 30 -22.05 4.95 -1.54
CA ALA A 30 -21.32 6.17 -1.84
C ALA A 30 -22.19 7.20 -2.60
N LEU A 31 -23.08 6.71 -3.45
CA LEU A 31 -24.04 7.54 -4.19
C LEU A 31 -25.20 8.08 -3.31
N ARG A 32 -25.40 7.57 -2.10
CA ARG A 32 -26.48 8.03 -1.20
C ARG A 32 -26.13 9.29 -0.43
N ALA A 33 -24.86 9.53 -0.12
CA ALA A 33 -24.42 10.68 0.69
C ALA A 33 -23.18 11.37 0.07
N PRO A 34 -23.25 11.82 -1.19
CA PRO A 34 -22.09 12.35 -1.89
C PRO A 34 -21.45 13.56 -1.19
N GLY A 35 -22.24 14.41 -0.54
CA GLY A 35 -21.72 15.58 0.18
C GLY A 35 -20.81 15.23 1.36
N SER A 36 -21.20 14.22 2.16
CA SER A 36 -20.39 13.76 3.29
C SER A 36 -19.11 13.06 2.82
N ASP A 37 -19.22 12.22 1.78
CA ASP A 37 -18.07 11.48 1.25
C ASP A 37 -17.08 12.42 0.52
N LEU A 38 -17.57 13.44 -0.18
CA LEU A 38 -16.72 14.48 -0.80
C LEU A 38 -16.01 15.34 0.25
N LEU A 39 -16.72 15.76 1.30
CA LEU A 39 -16.12 16.56 2.38
C LEU A 39 -15.06 15.75 3.15
N ALA A 40 -15.36 14.48 3.46
CA ALA A 40 -14.39 13.58 4.05
C ALA A 40 -13.18 13.34 3.13
N GLY A 41 -13.41 13.10 1.84
CA GLY A 41 -12.36 12.95 0.84
C GLY A 41 -11.46 14.18 0.71
N LEU A 42 -12.04 15.38 0.77
CA LEU A 42 -11.28 16.64 0.75
C LEU A 42 -10.39 16.78 2.00
N ILE A 43 -10.93 16.50 3.19
CA ILE A 43 -10.16 16.54 4.44
C ILE A 43 -8.99 15.53 4.38
N VAL A 44 -9.27 14.30 3.94
CA VAL A 44 -8.25 13.26 3.78
C VAL A 44 -7.20 13.68 2.76
N ALA A 45 -7.59 14.27 1.62
CA ALA A 45 -6.65 14.74 0.61
C ALA A 45 -5.72 15.84 1.15
N LEU A 46 -6.25 16.78 1.94
CA LEU A 46 -5.45 17.84 2.57
C LEU A 46 -4.41 17.29 3.55
N VAL A 47 -4.75 16.23 4.30
CA VAL A 47 -3.82 15.55 5.22
C VAL A 47 -2.83 14.65 4.46
N ALA A 48 -3.28 13.98 3.40
CA ALA A 48 -2.46 13.05 2.63
C ALA A 48 -1.42 13.77 1.75
N LEU A 49 -1.71 14.98 1.27
CA LEU A 49 -0.83 15.75 0.40
C LEU A 49 0.56 16.00 1.03
N PRO A 50 0.69 16.60 2.23
CA PRO A 50 2.00 16.82 2.84
C PRO A 50 2.71 15.51 3.17
N LEU A 51 1.99 14.46 3.57
CA LEU A 51 2.56 13.13 3.84
C LEU A 51 3.16 12.53 2.56
N ALA A 52 2.44 12.60 1.45
CA ALA A 52 2.90 12.07 0.17
C ALA A 52 4.16 12.79 -0.34
N LEU A 53 4.18 14.12 -0.23
CA LEU A 53 5.35 14.92 -0.60
C LEU A 53 6.54 14.58 0.30
N GLY A 54 6.33 14.53 1.63
CA GLY A 54 7.36 14.22 2.61
C GLY A 54 8.00 12.85 2.39
N PHE A 55 7.18 11.82 2.19
CA PHE A 55 7.66 10.47 1.91
C PHE A 55 8.33 10.35 0.53
N GLY A 56 7.83 11.04 -0.49
CA GLY A 56 8.50 11.09 -1.80
C GLY A 56 9.89 11.71 -1.72
N VAL A 57 10.05 12.80 -0.98
CA VAL A 57 11.35 13.47 -0.79
C VAL A 57 12.29 12.62 0.06
N SER A 58 11.81 12.01 1.15
CA SER A 58 12.67 11.24 2.05
C SER A 58 13.20 9.93 1.45
N THR A 59 12.55 9.39 0.42
CA THR A 59 13.09 8.26 -0.37
C THR A 59 14.17 8.67 -1.38
N GLY A 60 14.40 9.97 -1.61
CA GLY A 60 15.31 10.46 -2.65
C GLY A 60 14.73 10.44 -4.07
N LEU A 61 13.47 10.01 -4.24
CA LEU A 61 12.77 10.00 -5.54
C LEU A 61 12.10 11.34 -5.88
N GLY A 62 11.92 12.20 -4.87
CA GLY A 62 11.35 13.53 -5.00
C GLY A 62 9.83 13.58 -4.78
N ALA A 63 9.35 14.81 -4.58
CA ALA A 63 7.94 15.11 -4.28
C ALA A 63 6.96 14.58 -5.35
N ALA A 64 7.33 14.68 -6.63
CA ALA A 64 6.50 14.24 -7.75
C ALA A 64 6.21 12.73 -7.68
N ALA A 65 7.19 11.91 -7.29
CA ALA A 65 7.02 10.46 -7.17
C ALA A 65 6.03 10.10 -6.05
N GLY A 66 6.13 10.77 -4.90
CA GLY A 66 5.20 10.60 -3.78
C GLY A 66 3.78 11.01 -4.13
N LEU A 67 3.60 12.17 -4.77
CA LEU A 67 2.29 12.65 -5.21
C LEU A 67 1.66 11.73 -6.26
N THR A 68 2.45 11.31 -7.26
CA THR A 68 1.99 10.39 -8.31
C THR A 68 1.54 9.06 -7.71
N THR A 69 2.30 8.53 -6.74
CA THR A 69 1.94 7.29 -6.03
C THR A 69 0.64 7.45 -5.25
N ALA A 70 0.44 8.57 -4.55
CA ALA A 70 -0.80 8.84 -3.82
C ALA A 70 -2.03 8.89 -4.73
N ILE A 71 -1.93 9.57 -5.87
CA ILE A 71 -3.03 9.68 -6.84
C ILE A 71 -3.37 8.31 -7.43
N ILE A 72 -2.37 7.59 -7.95
CA ILE A 72 -2.59 6.29 -8.60
C ILE A 72 -3.13 5.28 -7.57
N ALA A 73 -2.51 5.18 -6.40
CA ALA A 73 -2.96 4.26 -5.35
C ALA A 73 -4.38 4.58 -4.87
N GLY A 74 -4.71 5.86 -4.71
CA GLY A 74 -6.05 6.30 -4.33
C GLY A 74 -7.11 5.92 -5.36
N VAL A 75 -6.86 6.16 -6.65
CA VAL A 75 -7.78 5.78 -7.73
C VAL A 75 -7.95 4.26 -7.81
N VAL A 76 -6.85 3.50 -7.75
CA VAL A 76 -6.89 2.04 -7.79
C VAL A 76 -7.64 1.49 -6.57
N ALA A 77 -7.40 2.01 -5.37
CA ALA A 77 -8.10 1.57 -4.16
C ALA A 77 -9.57 1.99 -4.12
N ALA A 78 -9.94 3.13 -4.72
CA ALA A 78 -11.34 3.52 -4.85
C ALA A 78 -12.14 2.52 -5.71
N VAL A 79 -11.49 1.88 -6.68
CA VAL A 79 -12.12 0.89 -7.58
C VAL A 79 -12.02 -0.54 -7.04
N PHE A 80 -10.84 -0.96 -6.57
CA PHE A 80 -10.55 -2.36 -6.22
C PHE A 80 -10.38 -2.59 -4.71
N GLY A 81 -10.56 -1.55 -3.89
CA GLY A 81 -10.37 -1.62 -2.44
C GLY A 81 -11.41 -2.50 -1.74
N GLY A 82 -11.00 -3.14 -0.64
CA GLY A 82 -11.86 -4.03 0.14
C GLY A 82 -12.74 -3.32 1.17
N SER A 83 -12.58 -2.00 1.36
CA SER A 83 -13.32 -1.22 2.36
C SER A 83 -13.62 0.19 1.85
N ARG A 84 -14.84 0.66 2.14
CA ARG A 84 -15.31 2.02 1.80
C ARG A 84 -14.57 3.16 2.51
N PHE A 85 -13.83 2.84 3.58
CA PHE A 85 -13.07 3.82 4.37
C PHE A 85 -11.56 3.67 4.18
N GLN A 86 -11.14 2.82 3.24
CA GLN A 86 -9.73 2.62 2.94
C GLN A 86 -9.15 3.85 2.23
N VAL A 87 -8.00 4.29 2.71
CA VAL A 87 -7.16 5.30 2.06
C VAL A 87 -5.85 4.63 1.67
N SER A 88 -5.40 4.84 0.44
CA SER A 88 -4.18 4.21 -0.09
C SER A 88 -3.26 5.27 -0.68
N GLY A 89 -1.96 5.09 -0.46
CA GLY A 89 -0.93 6.05 -0.84
C GLY A 89 0.44 5.65 -0.30
N PRO A 90 1.45 6.53 -0.44
CA PRO A 90 2.78 6.30 0.13
C PRO A 90 2.70 6.25 1.65
N THR A 91 3.46 5.35 2.27
CA THR A 91 3.49 5.15 3.72
C THR A 91 4.92 5.22 4.24
N GLY A 92 5.09 5.70 5.47
CA GLY A 92 6.41 5.76 6.12
C GLY A 92 7.08 4.39 6.20
N ALA A 93 6.30 3.33 6.43
CA ALA A 93 6.80 1.95 6.43
C ALA A 93 7.45 1.57 5.09
N MET A 94 6.81 1.90 3.95
CA MET A 94 7.39 1.63 2.64
C MET A 94 8.58 2.54 2.33
N THR A 95 8.57 3.80 2.77
CA THR A 95 9.75 4.68 2.66
C THR A 95 10.99 4.04 3.26
N VAL A 96 10.89 3.49 4.47
CA VAL A 96 11.99 2.79 5.16
C VAL A 96 12.56 1.65 4.31
N VAL A 97 11.71 0.90 3.61
CA VAL A 97 12.12 -0.21 2.75
C VAL A 97 12.70 0.28 1.42
N LEU A 98 12.19 1.39 0.88
CA LEU A 98 12.59 1.91 -0.43
C LEU A 98 13.91 2.69 -0.41
N VAL A 99 14.23 3.41 0.68
CA VAL A 99 15.49 4.17 0.82
C VAL A 99 16.74 3.31 0.49
N PRO A 100 16.96 2.12 1.08
CA PRO A 100 18.13 1.31 0.74
C PRO A 100 18.11 0.83 -0.72
N ILE A 101 16.92 0.55 -1.28
CA ILE A 101 16.78 0.13 -2.68
C ILE A 101 17.18 1.27 -3.62
N VAL A 102 16.76 2.51 -3.34
CA VAL A 102 17.16 3.69 -4.10
C VAL A 102 18.67 3.91 -3.99
N ALA A 103 19.24 3.75 -2.79
CA ALA A 103 20.67 3.94 -2.56
C ALA A 103 21.53 2.92 -3.33
N GLU A 104 21.06 1.69 -3.48
CA GLU A 104 21.81 0.60 -4.12
C GLU A 104 21.53 0.47 -5.64
N TYR A 105 20.27 0.61 -6.06
CA TYR A 105 19.81 0.33 -7.42
C TYR A 105 19.25 1.56 -8.16
N GLY A 106 19.24 2.72 -7.50
CA GLY A 106 18.67 3.96 -8.04
C GLY A 106 17.14 3.93 -8.20
N PRO A 107 16.56 4.98 -8.80
CA PRO A 107 15.10 5.12 -8.97
C PRO A 107 14.44 3.99 -9.76
N THR A 108 15.15 3.43 -10.75
CA THR A 108 14.67 2.31 -11.57
C THR A 108 14.50 1.02 -10.76
N GLY A 109 15.31 0.81 -9.72
CA GLY A 109 15.17 -0.33 -8.82
C GLY A 109 13.83 -0.35 -8.09
N VAL A 110 13.32 0.81 -7.70
CA VAL A 110 12.01 0.96 -7.04
C VAL A 110 10.87 0.54 -7.97
N LEU A 111 10.94 0.93 -9.24
CA LEU A 111 9.93 0.52 -10.23
C LEU A 111 9.94 -1.00 -10.46
N ALA A 112 11.13 -1.60 -10.57
CA ALA A 112 11.28 -3.04 -10.76
C ALA A 112 10.75 -3.83 -9.56
N VAL A 113 11.14 -3.43 -8.34
CA VAL A 113 10.66 -4.06 -7.10
C VAL A 113 9.15 -3.86 -6.94
N GLY A 114 8.63 -2.67 -7.23
CA GLY A 114 7.20 -2.38 -7.18
C GLY A 114 6.39 -3.25 -8.14
N LEU A 115 6.87 -3.42 -9.38
CA LEU A 115 6.23 -4.30 -10.37
C LEU A 115 6.25 -5.77 -9.92
N LEU A 116 7.40 -6.26 -9.44
CA LEU A 116 7.54 -7.63 -8.94
C LEU A 116 6.62 -7.88 -7.73
N ALA A 117 6.62 -6.97 -6.75
CA ALA A 117 5.74 -7.04 -5.59
C ALA A 117 4.27 -7.05 -6.01
N GLY A 118 3.87 -6.19 -6.95
CA GLY A 118 2.53 -6.15 -7.52
C GLY A 118 2.13 -7.47 -8.17
N MET A 119 3.00 -8.06 -8.99
CA MET A 119 2.76 -9.37 -9.60
C MET A 119 2.61 -10.48 -8.56
N ILE A 120 3.48 -10.50 -7.54
CA ILE A 120 3.40 -11.46 -6.44
C ILE A 120 2.06 -11.31 -5.72
N LEU A 121 1.63 -10.08 -5.41
CA LEU A 121 0.35 -9.82 -4.76
C LEU A 121 -0.83 -10.28 -5.62
N LEU A 122 -0.80 -10.09 -6.93
CA LEU A 122 -1.83 -10.58 -7.85
C LEU A 122 -1.92 -12.11 -7.86
N VAL A 123 -0.77 -12.80 -7.88
CA VAL A 123 -0.72 -14.27 -7.80
C VAL A 123 -1.28 -14.77 -6.46
N LEU A 124 -0.89 -14.15 -5.35
CA LEU A 124 -1.38 -14.50 -4.02
C LEU A 124 -2.89 -14.23 -3.86
N ALA A 125 -3.39 -13.16 -4.49
CA ALA A 125 -4.81 -12.83 -4.51
C ALA A 125 -5.63 -13.91 -5.25
N VAL A 126 -5.20 -14.33 -6.45
CA VAL A 126 -5.85 -15.41 -7.21
C VAL A 126 -5.76 -16.75 -6.49
N ALA A 127 -4.65 -17.02 -5.81
CA ALA A 127 -4.48 -18.21 -4.98
C ALA A 127 -5.33 -18.18 -3.69
N GLY A 128 -5.96 -17.04 -3.34
CA GLY A 128 -6.78 -16.90 -2.14
C GLY A 128 -6.00 -16.97 -0.82
N ILE A 129 -4.69 -16.74 -0.88
CA ILE A 129 -3.76 -16.80 0.26
C ILE A 129 -3.95 -15.61 1.20
N GLY A 130 -4.53 -14.50 0.72
CA GLY A 130 -4.88 -13.34 1.56
C GLY A 130 -5.78 -13.69 2.75
N ARG A 131 -6.55 -14.79 2.67
CA ARG A 131 -7.33 -15.30 3.82
C ARG A 131 -6.45 -15.74 4.98
N ALA A 132 -5.20 -16.13 4.73
CA ALA A 132 -4.27 -16.57 5.77
C ALA A 132 -3.85 -15.42 6.71
N VAL A 133 -3.92 -14.17 6.26
CA VAL A 133 -3.61 -12.97 7.06
C VAL A 133 -4.44 -12.91 8.34
N ARG A 134 -5.66 -13.48 8.34
CA ARG A 134 -6.53 -13.57 9.54
C ARG A 134 -5.94 -14.39 10.69
N TYR A 135 -4.95 -15.25 10.40
CA TYR A 135 -4.29 -16.10 11.41
C TYR A 135 -3.00 -15.47 11.94
N MET A 136 -2.62 -14.28 11.47
CA MET A 136 -1.45 -13.59 11.95
C MET A 136 -1.66 -13.19 13.43
N PRO A 137 -0.78 -13.60 14.36
CA PRO A 137 -0.93 -13.25 15.77
C PRO A 137 -0.88 -11.74 15.97
N ALA A 138 -1.74 -11.20 16.83
CA ALA A 138 -1.74 -9.78 17.19
C ALA A 138 -0.35 -9.27 17.63
N PRO A 139 0.46 -10.02 18.42
CA PRO A 139 1.80 -9.57 18.81
C PRO A 139 2.74 -9.32 17.62
N VAL A 140 2.57 -10.01 16.49
CA VAL A 140 3.39 -9.81 15.28
C VAL A 140 3.03 -8.47 14.62
N ILE A 141 1.74 -8.17 14.55
CA ILE A 141 1.23 -6.92 13.95
C ILE A 141 1.65 -5.72 14.81
N GLU A 142 1.49 -5.84 16.13
CA GLU A 142 1.88 -4.81 17.09
C GLU A 142 3.39 -4.60 17.09
N GLY A 143 4.18 -5.68 17.11
CA GLY A 143 5.64 -5.61 17.04
C GLY A 143 6.14 -4.96 15.76
N PHE A 144 5.56 -5.32 14.60
CA PHE A 144 5.90 -4.68 13.32
C PHE A 144 5.56 -3.18 13.34
N THR A 145 4.37 -2.83 13.82
CA THR A 145 3.92 -1.43 13.89
C THR A 145 4.81 -0.60 14.83
N ALA A 146 5.15 -1.13 16.01
CA ALA A 146 6.06 -0.50 16.96
C ALA A 146 7.47 -0.37 16.37
N GLY A 147 7.97 -1.40 15.68
CA GLY A 147 9.27 -1.38 15.00
C GLY A 147 9.35 -0.27 13.96
N ILE A 148 8.34 -0.15 13.09
CA ILE A 148 8.27 0.95 12.11
C ILE A 148 8.20 2.31 12.80
N ALA A 149 7.42 2.45 13.88
CA ALA A 149 7.34 3.71 14.62
C ALA A 149 8.70 4.13 15.18
N VAL A 150 9.46 3.19 15.75
CA VAL A 150 10.83 3.43 16.22
C VAL A 150 11.75 3.82 15.07
N VAL A 151 11.71 3.11 13.94
CA VAL A 151 12.56 3.45 12.79
C VAL A 151 12.25 4.85 12.25
N ILE A 152 10.97 5.19 12.10
CA ILE A 152 10.56 6.54 11.66
C ILE A 152 11.04 7.61 12.64
N ALA A 153 10.90 7.37 13.96
CA ALA A 153 11.38 8.30 14.98
C ALA A 153 12.90 8.51 14.90
N LEU A 154 13.66 7.42 14.74
CA LEU A 154 15.12 7.48 14.57
C LEU A 154 15.53 8.21 13.30
N GLN A 155 14.77 8.08 12.20
CA GLN A 155 15.02 8.83 10.96
C GLN A 155 14.87 10.34 11.12
N GLN A 156 14.14 10.83 12.14
CA GLN A 156 14.01 12.26 12.41
C GLN A 156 15.14 12.84 13.28
N VAL A 157 15.94 11.99 13.95
CA VAL A 157 16.99 12.43 14.88
C VAL A 157 18.04 13.33 14.19
N PRO A 158 18.57 13.01 12.99
CA PRO A 158 19.52 13.88 12.31
C PRO A 158 18.96 15.28 12.06
N SER A 159 17.71 15.36 11.57
CA SER A 159 17.01 16.62 11.32
C SER A 159 16.79 17.43 12.61
N ALA A 160 16.43 16.77 13.71
CA ALA A 160 16.23 17.43 15.01
C ALA A 160 17.53 18.00 15.60
N LEU A 161 18.67 17.36 15.31
CA LEU A 161 20.00 17.81 15.73
C LEU A 161 20.65 18.80 14.75
N GLY A 162 19.98 19.15 13.65
CA GLY A 162 20.52 20.04 12.61
C GLY A 162 21.60 19.40 11.74
N ILE A 163 21.69 18.07 11.72
CA ILE A 163 22.69 17.32 10.94
C ILE A 163 22.13 17.07 9.54
N THR A 164 22.64 17.80 8.54
CA THR A 164 22.19 17.75 7.15
C THR A 164 22.89 16.70 6.28
N ASP A 165 24.03 16.16 6.74
CA ASP A 165 24.92 15.29 5.95
C ASP A 165 25.34 14.01 6.71
N ALA A 166 24.41 13.39 7.45
CA ALA A 166 24.64 12.08 8.03
C ALA A 166 24.64 11.00 6.93
N LYS A 167 25.75 10.88 6.18
CA LYS A 167 26.01 9.69 5.37
C LYS A 167 26.27 8.54 6.34
N GLY A 168 25.34 7.60 6.44
CA GLY A 168 25.55 6.38 7.21
C GLY A 168 26.72 5.62 6.59
N ASP A 169 27.89 5.67 7.20
CA ASP A 169 28.97 4.75 6.88
C ASP A 169 28.44 3.33 7.09
N LYS A 170 28.64 2.47 6.08
CA LYS A 170 28.23 1.08 6.12
C LYS A 170 28.95 0.37 7.26
N VAL A 171 28.26 0.12 8.37
CA VAL A 171 28.81 -0.63 9.53
C VAL A 171 28.93 -2.13 9.25
N TRP A 172 28.36 -2.63 8.14
CA TRP A 172 28.44 -4.03 7.74
C TRP A 172 28.89 -4.16 6.28
N GLN A 173 30.10 -4.68 6.11
CA GLN A 173 30.60 -5.27 4.87
C GLN A 173 30.39 -6.79 4.90
#